data_AF-A0A7H0GWK5-F1
#
_entry.id   AF-A0A7H0GWK5-F1
#
_cell.length_a   1.000
_cell.length_b   1.000
_cell.length_c   1.000
_cell.angle_alpha   90.00
_cell.angle_beta   90.00
_cell.angle_gamma   90.00
#
_symmetry.space_group_name_H-M   'P 1'
#
loop_
_entity.id
_entity.type
_entity.pdbx_description
1 polymer ?
#
loop_
_entity_poly.entity_id
_entity_poly.type
_entity_poly.pdbx_seq_one_letter_code
_entity_poly.pdbx_strand_id
1 'polypeptide(L)'
;MVSTAGPFTVAPEGTGWQPGNDQQVSWAVAATDQAPINATQVDILLSTDGGLTFPTTLAAATPNDGCQIVRIPAGLNTTTARIKIQATENIFFAISPQNFSIQALSAPTFYLTPACLPGAFWRSAQAPPPR
;
A
#
# COMPACT_ATOMS: atom_id res chain seq x y z
N MET A 1 -24.98 13.11 -5.09
CA MET A 1 -24.71 11.76 -5.60
C MET A 1 -23.61 11.21 -4.70
N VAL A 2 -23.91 10.21 -3.86
CA VAL A 2 -22.88 9.57 -3.02
C VAL A 2 -21.93 8.88 -3.99
N SER A 3 -20.71 9.40 -4.13
CA SER A 3 -19.62 8.60 -4.68
C SER A 3 -19.50 7.39 -3.76
N THR A 4 -19.89 6.22 -4.24
CA THR A 4 -19.61 4.94 -3.59
C THR A 4 -18.16 5.01 -3.14
N ALA A 5 -17.93 5.04 -1.84
CA ALA A 5 -16.59 4.96 -1.30
C ALA A 5 -15.98 3.69 -1.89
N GLY A 6 -15.00 3.88 -2.77
CA GLY A 6 -14.41 2.76 -3.49
C GLY A 6 -13.52 1.97 -2.53
N PRO A 7 -13.27 0.69 -2.80
CA PRO A 7 -12.37 -0.09 -1.98
C PRO A 7 -10.95 0.49 -2.05
N PHE A 8 -10.25 0.47 -0.91
CA PHE A 8 -8.80 0.61 -0.89
C PHE A 8 -8.24 -0.35 -1.95
N THR A 9 -7.49 0.15 -2.93
CA THR A 9 -6.88 -0.70 -3.97
C THR A 9 -5.39 -0.61 -3.79
N VAL A 10 -4.71 -1.71 -3.46
CA VAL A 10 -3.27 -1.71 -3.12
C VAL A 10 -2.46 -2.18 -4.32
N ALA A 11 -1.43 -1.41 -4.69
CA ALA A 11 -0.50 -1.76 -5.75
C ALA A 11 0.95 -1.72 -5.22
N PRO A 12 1.60 -2.87 -4.95
CA PRO A 12 3.03 -2.87 -4.70
C PRO A 12 3.74 -2.47 -6.01
N GLU A 13 4.67 -1.51 -5.92
CA GLU A 13 5.47 -1.09 -7.07
C GLU A 13 6.65 -2.06 -7.27
N GLY A 14 6.91 -2.48 -8.51
CA GLY A 14 8.14 -3.16 -8.93
C GLY A 14 8.16 -4.70 -8.88
N THR A 15 9.21 -5.27 -9.49
CA THR A 15 9.54 -6.70 -9.42
C THR A 15 10.31 -6.98 -8.13
N GLY A 16 9.61 -7.44 -7.09
CA GLY A 16 10.19 -7.95 -5.85
C GLY A 16 10.75 -6.87 -4.92
N TRP A 17 10.18 -6.79 -3.72
CA TRP A 17 10.67 -5.93 -2.65
C TRP A 17 11.91 -6.53 -1.98
N GLN A 18 12.68 -5.68 -1.31
CA GLN A 18 13.91 -6.10 -0.65
C GLN A 18 13.79 -5.98 0.87
N PRO A 19 14.23 -7.01 1.60
CA PRO A 19 14.29 -6.94 3.05
C PRO A 19 15.29 -5.88 3.47
N GLY A 20 14.94 -5.09 4.49
CA GLY A 20 15.81 -4.03 4.97
C GLY A 20 15.97 -2.87 3.98
N ASN A 21 15.03 -2.66 3.06
CA ASN A 21 14.95 -1.46 2.21
C ASN A 21 13.62 -0.73 2.42
N ASP A 22 13.61 0.54 2.06
CA ASP A 22 12.39 1.35 2.07
C ASP A 22 11.63 1.08 0.78
N GLN A 23 10.31 0.92 0.87
CA GLN A 23 9.42 0.65 -0.25
C GLN A 23 8.24 1.58 -0.18
N GLN A 24 7.74 1.99 -1.35
CA GLN A 24 6.49 2.73 -1.43
C GLN A 24 5.32 1.77 -1.50
N VAL A 25 4.34 2.04 -0.64
CA VAL A 25 3.02 1.43 -0.70
C VAL A 25 2.07 2.48 -1.21
N SER A 26 1.37 2.19 -2.30
CA SER A 26 0.38 3.08 -2.90
C SER A 26 -1.00 2.44 -2.80
N TRP A 27 -2.01 3.26 -2.49
CA TRP A 27 -3.41 2.85 -2.50
C TRP A 27 -4.37 3.91 -3.05
N ALA A 28 -5.55 3.46 -3.46
CA ALA A 28 -6.67 4.36 -3.74
C ALA A 28 -7.39 4.74 -2.44
N VAL A 29 -7.38 6.02 -2.06
CA VAL A 29 -8.15 6.55 -0.91
C VAL A 29 -9.66 6.41 -1.15
N ALA A 30 -10.08 6.65 -2.40
CA ALA A 30 -11.46 6.42 -2.88
C ALA A 30 -12.55 7.09 -2.01
N ALA A 31 -12.26 8.29 -1.49
CA ALA A 31 -13.12 9.10 -0.62
C ALA A 31 -13.48 8.44 0.74
N THR A 32 -12.75 7.38 1.15
CA THR A 32 -12.94 6.74 2.46
C THR A 32 -12.50 7.63 3.63
N ASP A 33 -11.66 8.63 3.37
CA ASP A 33 -11.24 9.68 4.30
C ASP A 33 -12.35 10.69 4.62
N GLN A 34 -13.45 10.67 3.87
CA GLN A 34 -14.60 11.57 4.04
C GLN A 34 -15.79 10.86 4.69
N ALA A 35 -16.76 11.64 5.19
CA ALA A 35 -18.00 11.10 5.73
C ALA A 35 -18.78 10.31 4.66
N PRO A 36 -19.43 9.19 5.02
CA PRO A 36 -19.64 8.69 6.38
C PRO A 36 -18.53 7.77 6.92
N ILE A 37 -17.52 7.41 6.11
CA ILE A 37 -16.50 6.43 6.50
C ILE A 37 -15.46 7.04 7.45
N ASN A 38 -15.02 8.27 7.18
CA ASN A 38 -14.09 9.04 8.03
C ASN A 38 -12.81 8.28 8.42
N ALA A 39 -12.31 7.40 7.55
CA ALA A 39 -11.04 6.71 7.73
C ALA A 39 -9.90 7.70 7.44
N THR A 40 -9.62 8.61 8.36
CA THR A 40 -8.58 9.65 8.18
C THR A 40 -7.17 9.11 8.31
N GLN A 41 -7.02 7.94 8.94
CA GLN A 41 -5.75 7.26 9.14
C GLN A 41 -5.86 5.78 8.78
N VAL A 42 -4.72 5.19 8.40
CA VAL A 42 -4.57 3.78 8.06
C VAL A 42 -3.31 3.17 8.68
N ASP A 43 -3.41 1.89 8.98
CA ASP A 43 -2.32 1.00 9.31
C ASP A 43 -1.93 0.18 8.07
N ILE A 44 -0.62 -0.02 7.89
CA ILE A 44 -0.04 -0.79 6.80
C ILE A 44 0.57 -2.04 7.39
N LEU A 45 -0.04 -3.19 7.10
CA LEU A 45 0.36 -4.48 7.64
C LEU A 45 0.90 -5.39 6.55
N LEU A 46 1.87 -6.22 6.91
CA LEU A 46 2.52 -7.20 6.04
C LEU A 46 2.15 -8.63 6.46
N SER A 47 1.81 -9.41 5.46
CA SER A 47 1.73 -10.87 5.49
C SER A 47 2.89 -11.46 4.70
N THR A 48 3.43 -12.58 5.18
CA THR A 48 4.42 -13.42 4.47
C THR A 48 3.88 -14.82 4.17
N ASP A 49 2.58 -15.06 4.39
CA ASP A 49 1.91 -16.36 4.34
C ASP A 49 0.73 -16.38 3.36
N GLY A 50 0.76 -15.55 2.32
CA GLY A 50 -0.29 -15.49 1.30
C GLY A 50 -1.52 -14.69 1.71
N GLY A 51 -1.46 -13.94 2.81
CA GLY A 51 -2.56 -13.13 3.33
C GLY A 51 -3.42 -13.86 4.37
N LEU A 52 -2.96 -14.98 4.93
CA LEU A 52 -3.66 -15.69 6.01
C LEU A 52 -3.55 -14.92 7.33
N THR A 53 -2.37 -14.39 7.63
CA THR A 53 -2.13 -13.56 8.82
C THR A 53 -1.37 -12.29 8.46
N PHE A 54 -1.50 -11.25 9.29
CA PHE A 54 -0.83 -9.94 9.10
C PHE A 54 -0.15 -9.49 10.40
N PRO A 55 0.84 -10.25 10.91
CA PRO A 55 1.43 -9.99 12.22
C PRO A 55 2.40 -8.79 12.23
N THR A 56 2.87 -8.35 11.06
CA THR A 56 3.89 -7.32 10.96
C THR A 56 3.25 -5.98 10.62
N THR A 57 3.38 -5.00 11.52
CA THR A 57 2.99 -3.61 11.24
C THR A 57 4.18 -2.88 10.62
N LEU A 58 4.01 -2.39 9.40
CA LEU A 58 5.03 -1.61 8.68
C LEU A 58 4.91 -0.11 8.95
N ALA A 59 3.68 0.37 9.09
CA ALA A 59 3.36 1.71 9.55
C ALA A 59 1.99 1.69 10.24
N ALA A 60 1.80 2.54 11.26
CA ALA A 60 0.55 2.66 11.99
C ALA A 60 0.08 4.12 11.98
N ALA A 61 -1.23 4.33 12.01
CA ALA A 61 -1.84 5.66 12.13
C ALA A 61 -1.34 6.69 11.10
N THR A 62 -1.02 6.23 9.88
CA THR A 62 -0.56 7.11 8.80
C THR A 62 -1.74 7.79 8.10
N PRO A 63 -1.60 9.02 7.57
CA PRO A 63 -2.68 9.66 6.84
C PRO A 63 -3.24 8.80 5.71
N ASN A 64 -4.56 8.78 5.54
CA ASN A 64 -5.20 8.10 4.42
C ASN A 64 -5.13 8.97 3.13
N ASP A 65 -3.93 9.19 2.61
CA ASP A 65 -3.66 10.13 1.52
C ASP A 65 -3.16 9.46 0.22
N GLY A 66 -3.07 8.14 0.23
CA GLY A 66 -2.89 7.29 -0.95
C GLY A 66 -1.47 6.76 -1.16
N CYS A 67 -0.50 7.13 -0.31
CA CYS A 67 0.79 6.46 -0.30
C CYS A 67 1.48 6.53 1.06
N GLN A 68 2.47 5.66 1.27
CA GLN A 68 3.35 5.71 2.42
C GLN A 68 4.67 5.02 2.09
N ILE A 69 5.78 5.60 2.53
CA ILE A 69 7.08 4.92 2.53
C ILE A 69 7.17 4.06 3.80
N VAL A 70 7.47 2.78 3.62
CA VAL A 70 7.60 1.81 4.69
C VAL A 70 8.94 1.10 4.66
N ARG A 71 9.46 0.78 5.84
CA ARG A 71 10.67 -0.02 6.00
C ARG A 71 10.32 -1.50 6.00
N ILE A 72 10.85 -2.27 5.05
CA ILE A 72 10.69 -3.72 5.07
C ILE A 72 11.65 -4.32 6.11
N PRO A 73 11.18 -5.20 7.01
CA PRO A 73 12.06 -5.86 7.97
C PRO A 73 13.20 -6.62 7.28
N ALA A 74 14.39 -6.56 7.86
CA ALA A 74 15.52 -7.34 7.39
C ALA A 74 15.27 -8.85 7.60
N GLY A 75 15.91 -9.69 6.79
CA GLY A 75 15.86 -11.15 6.94
C GLY A 75 14.59 -11.83 6.42
N LEU A 76 13.65 -11.09 5.84
CA LEU A 76 12.47 -11.68 5.18
C LEU A 76 12.86 -12.32 3.83
N ASN A 77 12.30 -13.50 3.57
CA ASN A 77 12.38 -14.18 2.28
C ASN A 77 11.05 -14.91 2.01
N THR A 78 10.25 -14.40 1.08
CA THR A 78 8.97 -15.01 0.70
C THR A 78 8.58 -14.64 -0.73
N THR A 79 7.76 -15.47 -1.37
CA THR A 79 7.11 -15.20 -2.66
C THR A 79 5.60 -14.98 -2.53
N THR A 80 5.08 -15.05 -1.30
CA THR A 80 3.65 -14.97 -0.97
C THR A 80 3.32 -13.75 -0.11
N ALA A 81 4.11 -12.68 -0.23
CA ALA A 81 3.86 -11.47 0.56
C ALA A 81 2.57 -10.78 0.13
N ARG A 82 1.85 -10.22 1.10
CA ARG A 82 0.64 -9.43 0.90
C ARG A 82 0.65 -8.21 1.80
N ILE A 83 0.11 -7.10 1.31
CA ILE A 83 -0.07 -5.88 2.11
C ILE A 83 -1.54 -5.72 2.43
N LYS A 84 -1.85 -5.37 3.68
CA LYS A 84 -3.16 -4.89 4.10
C LYS A 84 -3.07 -3.43 4.47
N ILE A 85 -3.92 -2.61 3.87
CA ILE A 85 -4.21 -1.24 4.31
C ILE A 85 -5.50 -1.31 5.10
N GLN A 86 -5.46 -0.96 6.37
CA GLN A 86 -6.60 -1.02 7.29
C GLN A 86 -6.86 0.36 7.85
N ALA A 87 -8.11 0.82 7.82
CA ALA A 87 -8.49 2.05 8.49
C ALA A 87 -8.26 1.93 10.01
N THR A 88 -7.52 2.87 10.58
CA THR A 88 -7.26 2.89 12.02
C THR A 88 -8.58 3.06 12.76
N GLU A 89 -8.78 2.26 13.82
CA GLU A 89 -10.00 2.25 14.64
C GLU A 89 -11.32 1.99 13.86
N ASN A 90 -11.22 1.37 12.69
CA ASN A 90 -12.38 1.05 11.85
C ASN A 90 -12.24 -0.35 11.22
N ILE A 91 -13.33 -0.88 10.66
CA ILE A 91 -13.39 -2.25 10.11
C ILE A 91 -13.02 -2.32 8.63
N PHE A 92 -12.86 -1.18 7.95
CA PHE A 92 -12.55 -1.14 6.52
C PHE A 92 -11.08 -1.45 6.26
N PHE A 93 -10.83 -2.34 5.31
CA PHE A 93 -9.49 -2.66 4.86
C PHE A 93 -9.49 -3.09 3.39
N ALA A 94 -8.32 -3.10 2.77
CA ALA A 94 -8.07 -3.92 1.61
C ALA A 94 -6.72 -4.58 1.66
N ILE A 95 -6.60 -5.64 0.87
CA ILE A 95 -5.40 -6.44 0.73
C ILE A 95 -4.93 -6.33 -0.71
N SER A 96 -3.62 -6.32 -0.95
CA SER A 96 -3.05 -6.39 -2.29
C SER A 96 -3.69 -7.53 -3.09
N PRO A 97 -4.02 -7.36 -4.38
CA PRO A 97 -4.79 -8.34 -5.14
C PRO A 97 -4.01 -9.63 -5.41
N GLN A 98 -2.68 -9.53 -5.40
CA GLN A 98 -1.77 -10.62 -5.72
C GLN A 98 -0.61 -10.69 -4.72
N ASN A 99 -0.02 -11.88 -4.65
CA ASN A 99 1.24 -12.11 -3.97
C ASN A 99 2.37 -11.35 -4.68
N PHE A 100 3.34 -10.89 -3.90
CA PHE A 100 4.62 -10.40 -4.42
C PHE A 100 5.78 -11.03 -3.63
N SER A 101 6.99 -10.92 -4.17
CA SER A 101 8.19 -11.43 -3.52
C SER A 101 8.86 -10.38 -2.63
N ILE A 102 9.39 -10.82 -1.49
CA ILE A 102 10.35 -10.09 -0.68
C ILE A 102 11.61 -10.95 -0.63
N GLN A 103 12.70 -10.53 -1.28
CA GLN A 103 13.91 -11.32 -1.40
C GLN A 103 15.15 -10.43 -1.43
N ALA A 104 16.23 -10.90 -0.80
CA ALA A 104 17.53 -10.25 -0.94
C ALA A 104 18.07 -10.46 -2.37
N LEU A 105 18.75 -9.45 -2.91
CA LEU A 105 19.45 -9.62 -4.16
C LEU A 105 20.84 -10.22 -3.95
N SER A 106 21.26 -11.02 -4.92
CA SER A 106 22.58 -11.65 -4.97
C SER A 106 23.69 -10.74 -5.51
N ALA A 107 23.35 -9.53 -5.95
CA ALA A 107 24.27 -8.56 -6.53
C ALA A 107 23.95 -7.13 -6.07
N PRO A 108 24.96 -6.24 -6.01
CA PRO A 108 24.73 -4.83 -5.72
C PRO A 108 23.93 -4.18 -6.84
N THR A 109 23.05 -3.28 -6.43
CA THR A 109 22.04 -2.67 -7.28
C THR A 109 21.71 -1.31 -6.70
N PHE A 110 21.39 -0.34 -7.56
CA PHE A 110 20.91 0.96 -7.13
C PHE A 110 19.38 0.92 -7.01
N TYR A 111 18.85 1.48 -5.92
CA TYR A 111 17.42 1.71 -5.75
C TYR A 111 17.19 3.21 -5.64
N LEU A 112 16.26 3.70 -6.44
CA LEU A 112 15.72 5.02 -6.24
C LEU A 112 14.78 4.92 -5.04
N THR A 113 14.95 5.80 -4.06
CA THR A 113 13.97 5.96 -3.00
C THR A 113 12.70 6.53 -3.64
N PRO A 114 11.59 5.79 -3.63
CA PRO A 114 10.35 6.31 -4.16
C PRO A 114 9.89 7.50 -3.30
N ALA A 115 9.28 8.49 -3.95
CA ALA A 115 8.70 9.64 -3.26
C ALA A 115 7.20 9.42 -3.13
N CYS A 116 6.71 9.35 -1.88
CA CYS A 116 5.28 9.35 -1.64
C CYS A 116 4.74 10.76 -1.92
N LEU A 117 4.03 10.89 -3.03
CA LEU A 117 3.31 12.10 -3.41
C LEU A 117 1.81 11.83 -3.29
N PRO A 118 1.15 12.32 -2.22
CA PRO A 118 -0.27 12.14 -2.01
C PRO A 118 -1.09 12.54 -3.24
N GLY A 119 -2.02 11.66 -3.66
CA GLY A 119 -2.92 11.92 -4.79
C GLY A 119 -2.28 11.96 -6.20
N ALA A 120 -1.00 11.61 -6.36
CA ALA A 120 -0.33 11.67 -7.67
C ALA A 120 -0.64 10.48 -8.60
N PHE A 121 -0.98 9.30 -8.04
CA PHE A 121 -1.07 8.06 -8.82
C PHE A 121 -2.35 7.88 -9.66
N TRP A 122 -3.40 8.69 -9.43
CA TRP A 122 -4.71 8.49 -10.08
C TRP A 122 -5.16 9.66 -10.99
N ARG A 123 -4.42 10.78 -11.05
CA ARG A 123 -4.82 11.95 -11.87
C ARG A 123 -4.56 11.79 -13.37
N SER A 124 -3.75 10.83 -13.79
CA SER A 124 -3.36 10.63 -15.19
C SER A 124 -4.27 9.68 -15.98
N ALA A 125 -5.27 9.03 -15.35
CA ALA A 125 -6.17 8.07 -16.02
C ALA A 125 -7.61 8.57 -16.26
N GLN A 126 -7.94 9.80 -15.85
CA GLN A 126 -9.29 10.38 -16.01
C GLN A 126 -9.24 11.81 -16.54
N ALA A 127 -8.71 11.99 -17.75
CA ALA A 127 -9.09 13.17 -18.53
C ALA A 127 -10.48 12.90 -19.13
N PRO A 128 -11.48 13.80 -19.00
CA PRO A 128 -12.69 13.69 -19.81
C PRO A 128 -12.29 13.74 -21.30
N PRO A 129 -12.97 12.99 -22.20
CA PRO A 129 -12.68 13.08 -23.62
C PRO A 129 -12.77 14.54 -24.09
N PRO A 130 -11.87 15.00 -24.97
CA PRO A 130 -11.93 16.35 -25.49
C PRO A 130 -13.29 16.59 -26.16
N ARG A 131 -13.80 17.81 -25.97
CA ARG A 131 -15.12 18.24 -26.42
C ARG A 131 -15.23 18.24 -27.94
#